data_AF-A0A5B8XUW9-F1
#
_entry.id   AF-A0A5B8XUW9-F1
#
_cell.length_a   1.000
_cell.length_b   1.000
_cell.length_c   1.000
_cell.angle_alpha   90.00
_cell.angle_beta   90.00
_cell.angle_gamma   90.00
#
_symmetry.space_group_name_H-M   'P 1'
#
loop_
_entity.id
_entity.type
_entity.pdbx_description
1 polymer ?
#
loop_
_entity_poly.entity_id
_entity_poly.type
_entity_poly.pdbx_seq_one_letter_code
_entity_poly.pdbx_strand_id
1 'polypeptide(L)'
;MNTNHTKTRPHTSRVCLAILCGAILSMAPGCSDDSNPPATTNNDTGTCTITAGGIEICDGLDNDCDGDVDEDYQVGEPCSVQGCDEAGTQVCADDQTSTRCESPLSCVGDMGHVDIPEDQGQPDQSQPCDNACGGQTPICDVDTDTCVQCLTNNECGNSVCDTSTNSCVECLGDEDCTEGVCLEANDTQDNACVECRGNAQCLTAEASLCSASNECAPCAADADCSHLEDLGQCVAGTCRECTTESEDTDCAGNVCDPTTYSCTNLPIGQTQQLQTCVSDTQCATGNACIPLNYMGAPHGNYCMPTYTQGECPKPYGIGPSNRTSVNGVQGLVCMINEANTTPEAINDYFEPCTPATEATDCPEIGSICRVFNESAIPPINRCTYACGGDVDCEVGATCQGNPGAKYCRP
;
A
#
# COMPACT_ATOMS: atom_id res chain seq x y z
N MET A 1 60.04 12.87 -25.13
CA MET A 1 60.26 11.98 -23.97
C MET A 1 58.93 11.33 -23.64
N ASN A 2 58.92 10.00 -23.77
CA ASN A 2 58.04 8.97 -23.19
C ASN A 2 56.57 9.23 -22.80
N THR A 3 55.73 8.39 -23.43
CA THR A 3 54.70 7.47 -22.88
C THR A 3 53.33 7.96 -22.38
N ASN A 4 52.33 7.51 -23.15
CA ASN A 4 51.15 6.68 -22.82
C ASN A 4 49.83 7.23 -22.22
N HIS A 5 48.78 6.86 -22.97
CA HIS A 5 47.46 6.30 -22.61
C HIS A 5 46.25 7.17 -22.22
N THR A 6 45.21 6.94 -23.04
CA THR A 6 43.80 6.63 -22.74
C THR A 6 42.70 7.71 -22.72
N LYS A 7 41.61 7.33 -23.42
CA LYS A 7 40.18 7.48 -23.13
C LYS A 7 39.47 8.70 -23.73
N THR A 8 38.42 8.44 -24.53
CA THR A 8 36.99 8.84 -24.35
C THR A 8 36.23 8.98 -25.69
N ARG A 9 34.90 8.82 -25.56
CA ARG A 9 33.84 8.55 -26.56
C ARG A 9 33.69 9.65 -27.65
N PRO A 10 32.83 9.42 -28.66
CA PRO A 10 31.49 9.99 -28.49
C PRO A 10 30.33 9.13 -29.01
N HIS A 11 29.21 9.20 -28.28
CA HIS A 11 27.87 8.96 -28.82
C HIS A 11 27.52 10.09 -29.80
N THR A 12 26.79 9.78 -30.87
CA THR A 12 25.73 10.68 -31.35
C THR A 12 24.65 9.91 -32.10
N SER A 13 23.53 9.79 -31.38
CA SER A 13 22.15 9.53 -31.73
C SER A 13 21.70 9.73 -33.20
N ARG A 14 20.94 8.76 -33.71
CA ARG A 14 19.74 9.02 -34.51
C ARG A 14 18.59 8.13 -34.02
N VAL A 15 17.49 8.81 -33.73
CA VAL A 15 16.19 8.30 -33.27
C VAL A 15 15.49 7.53 -34.40
N CYS A 16 14.89 6.38 -34.09
CA CYS A 16 13.71 5.87 -34.79
C CYS A 16 12.75 5.24 -33.78
N LEU A 17 11.47 5.50 -34.01
CA LEU A 17 10.31 5.25 -33.15
C LEU A 17 9.51 4.08 -33.73
N ALA A 18 9.22 3.04 -32.94
CA ALA A 18 8.15 2.04 -33.14
C ALA A 18 8.05 1.21 -31.83
N ILE A 19 7.01 1.34 -31.00
CA ILE A 19 5.67 0.71 -31.04
C ILE A 19 5.71 -0.82 -30.82
N LEU A 20 5.16 -1.20 -29.65
CA LEU A 20 4.54 -2.44 -29.15
C LEU A 20 4.68 -3.78 -29.92
N CYS A 21 5.22 -4.79 -29.23
CA CYS A 21 4.70 -6.15 -29.00
C CYS A 21 5.71 -6.83 -28.04
N GLY A 22 5.40 -7.55 -26.95
CA GLY A 22 4.17 -8.22 -26.55
C GLY A 22 4.41 -9.74 -26.49
N ALA A 23 5.10 -10.21 -25.44
CA ALA A 23 5.22 -11.59 -24.95
C ALA A 23 5.76 -12.68 -25.90
N ILE A 24 5.91 -13.89 -25.34
CA ILE A 24 6.44 -15.19 -25.77
C ILE A 24 7.88 -15.60 -25.38
N LEU A 25 7.87 -16.46 -24.34
CA LEU A 25 8.59 -17.73 -24.16
C LEU A 25 10.10 -17.74 -23.92
N SER A 26 10.41 -18.33 -22.77
CA SER A 26 11.67 -18.98 -22.39
C SER A 26 12.37 -19.65 -23.56
N MET A 27 13.61 -19.23 -23.83
CA MET A 27 14.52 -19.93 -24.72
C MET A 27 15.49 -20.70 -23.82
N ALA A 28 15.62 -22.00 -24.07
CA ALA A 28 16.43 -22.91 -23.28
C ALA A 28 17.91 -22.50 -23.26
N PRO A 29 18.64 -22.67 -22.14
CA PRO A 29 20.09 -22.56 -22.11
C PRO A 29 20.72 -23.78 -22.79
N GLY A 30 21.68 -23.55 -23.68
CA GLY A 30 22.39 -24.59 -24.45
C GLY A 30 21.78 -24.76 -25.85
N CYS A 31 22.58 -24.55 -26.90
CA CYS A 31 22.11 -24.75 -28.27
C CYS A 31 22.28 -26.23 -28.66
N SER A 32 21.25 -26.80 -29.29
CA SER A 32 21.27 -28.17 -29.87
C SER A 32 21.26 -28.07 -31.40
N ASP A 33 21.93 -29.01 -32.07
CA ASP A 33 22.31 -29.01 -33.50
C ASP A 33 21.12 -29.14 -34.49
N ASP A 34 19.88 -29.17 -34.02
CA ASP A 34 18.67 -29.18 -34.87
C ASP A 34 18.35 -27.81 -35.52
N SER A 35 19.27 -26.84 -35.45
CA SER A 35 19.13 -25.50 -36.03
C SER A 35 20.37 -25.06 -36.81
N ASN A 36 20.58 -25.54 -38.05
CA ASN A 36 21.51 -24.89 -38.98
C ASN A 36 20.73 -23.82 -39.80
N PRO A 37 21.07 -22.52 -39.73
CA PRO A 37 22.35 -21.99 -40.21
C PRO A 37 23.23 -21.34 -39.11
N PRO A 38 24.55 -21.19 -39.37
CA PRO A 38 25.56 -20.93 -38.36
C PRO A 38 25.55 -19.48 -37.86
N ALA A 39 25.69 -19.28 -36.55
CA ALA A 39 25.99 -17.96 -36.00
C ALA A 39 27.48 -17.61 -36.16
N THR A 40 27.97 -17.54 -37.40
CA THR A 40 29.21 -16.80 -37.68
C THR A 40 28.85 -15.35 -38.01
N THR A 41 29.13 -14.47 -37.05
CA THR A 41 29.22 -13.01 -37.19
C THR A 41 27.92 -12.25 -37.55
N ASN A 42 27.44 -11.50 -36.56
CA ASN A 42 26.49 -10.39 -36.63
C ASN A 42 25.01 -10.74 -36.94
N ASN A 43 24.21 -10.64 -35.86
CA ASN A 43 22.78 -10.32 -35.86
C ASN A 43 21.80 -11.50 -36.04
N ASP A 44 21.83 -12.44 -35.10
CA ASP A 44 20.66 -13.21 -34.67
C ASP A 44 20.68 -13.36 -33.14
N THR A 45 19.55 -13.20 -32.46
CA THR A 45 19.48 -12.97 -31.00
C THR A 45 19.32 -14.24 -30.15
N GLY A 46 19.98 -15.34 -30.53
CA GLY A 46 20.13 -16.54 -29.69
C GLY A 46 21.46 -16.52 -28.97
N THR A 47 21.51 -16.11 -27.69
CA THR A 47 22.74 -16.11 -26.91
C THR A 47 22.98 -17.50 -26.31
N CYS A 48 23.99 -18.23 -26.79
CA CYS A 48 24.53 -19.38 -26.06
C CYS A 48 25.07 -18.90 -24.70
N THR A 49 24.62 -19.53 -23.61
CA THR A 49 25.06 -19.23 -22.25
C THR A 49 25.91 -20.38 -21.74
N ILE A 50 27.13 -20.08 -21.28
CA ILE A 50 28.02 -21.08 -20.69
C ILE A 50 27.30 -21.81 -19.55
N THR A 51 27.17 -23.12 -19.70
CA THR A 51 26.59 -24.04 -18.70
C THR A 51 27.69 -25.02 -18.25
N ALA A 52 27.45 -25.82 -17.20
CA ALA A 52 28.44 -26.76 -16.62
C ALA A 52 29.83 -26.16 -16.28
N GLY A 53 29.97 -24.83 -16.20
CA GLY A 53 31.25 -24.15 -15.98
C GLY A 53 32.14 -24.02 -17.23
N GLY A 54 31.59 -24.25 -18.42
CA GLY A 54 32.33 -24.29 -19.69
C GLY A 54 33.13 -25.57 -19.87
N ILE A 55 32.59 -26.68 -19.36
CA ILE A 55 33.09 -28.03 -19.56
C ILE A 55 31.96 -28.77 -20.27
N GLU A 56 32.28 -29.41 -21.39
CA GLU A 56 31.34 -30.27 -22.09
C GLU A 56 30.91 -31.46 -21.23
N ILE A 57 29.61 -31.68 -21.16
CA ILE A 57 28.97 -32.88 -20.64
C ILE A 57 28.09 -33.46 -21.73
N CYS A 58 27.90 -34.78 -21.77
CA CYS A 58 27.18 -35.43 -22.86
C CYS A 58 25.66 -35.29 -22.69
N ASP A 59 25.15 -34.07 -22.80
CA ASP A 59 23.75 -33.70 -22.60
C ASP A 59 23.06 -33.19 -23.88
N GLY A 60 23.78 -33.15 -25.01
CA GLY A 60 23.26 -32.70 -26.29
C GLY A 60 23.20 -31.18 -26.43
N LEU A 61 23.90 -30.44 -25.57
CA LEU A 61 24.01 -28.99 -25.56
C LEU A 61 25.48 -28.55 -25.66
N ASP A 62 25.73 -27.47 -26.39
CA ASP A 62 27.02 -26.76 -26.40
C ASP A 62 27.23 -26.01 -25.07
N ASN A 63 27.96 -26.60 -24.11
CA ASN A 63 28.08 -26.07 -22.75
C ASN A 63 29.15 -24.97 -22.64
N ASP A 64 30.17 -24.99 -23.49
CA ASP A 64 31.27 -24.02 -23.53
C ASP A 64 31.11 -22.92 -24.61
N CYS A 65 30.09 -23.05 -25.46
CA CYS A 65 29.68 -22.14 -26.52
C CYS A 65 30.73 -21.96 -27.63
N ASP A 66 31.50 -23.00 -27.94
CA ASP A 66 32.50 -22.97 -29.01
C ASP A 66 31.93 -23.30 -30.41
N GLY A 67 30.70 -23.80 -30.45
CA GLY A 67 29.91 -24.08 -31.66
C GLY A 67 29.90 -25.54 -32.09
N ASP A 68 30.59 -26.43 -31.38
CA ASP A 68 30.41 -27.88 -31.47
C ASP A 68 29.59 -28.39 -30.26
N VAL A 69 28.99 -29.58 -30.38
CA VAL A 69 28.15 -30.18 -29.32
C VAL A 69 28.75 -31.52 -28.92
N ASP A 70 28.99 -31.73 -27.63
CA ASP A 70 29.52 -32.96 -27.05
C ASP A 70 30.84 -33.45 -27.71
N GLU A 71 31.70 -32.53 -28.17
CA GLU A 71 32.88 -32.84 -28.98
C GLU A 71 33.98 -33.61 -28.22
N ASP A 72 34.00 -33.46 -26.90
CA ASP A 72 34.85 -34.26 -25.99
C ASP A 72 34.40 -35.73 -25.89
N TYR A 73 33.22 -36.07 -26.41
CA TYR A 73 32.57 -37.38 -26.26
C TYR A 73 32.52 -38.23 -27.54
N GLN A 74 33.04 -37.72 -28.65
CA GLN A 74 33.06 -38.40 -29.96
C GLN A 74 31.67 -38.79 -30.48
N VAL A 75 30.64 -38.03 -30.10
CA VAL A 75 29.26 -38.26 -30.55
C VAL A 75 29.20 -38.19 -32.08
N GLY A 76 28.51 -39.14 -32.71
CA GLY A 76 28.41 -39.25 -34.17
C GLY A 76 29.51 -40.07 -34.86
N GLU A 77 30.61 -40.42 -34.17
CA GLU A 77 31.66 -41.27 -34.74
C GLU A 77 31.27 -42.76 -34.81
N PRO A 78 31.80 -43.52 -35.79
CA PRO A 78 31.47 -44.93 -35.93
C PRO A 78 32.11 -45.79 -34.83
N CYS A 79 31.31 -46.67 -34.22
CA CYS A 79 31.73 -47.58 -33.17
C CYS A 79 31.44 -49.04 -33.54
N SER A 80 32.17 -50.00 -32.94
CA SER A 80 32.01 -51.43 -33.25
C SER A 80 31.03 -52.10 -32.28
N VAL A 81 29.93 -52.63 -32.82
CA VAL A 81 28.95 -53.41 -32.04
C VAL A 81 29.30 -54.90 -32.15
N GLN A 82 29.39 -55.58 -31.02
CA GLN A 82 29.72 -57.00 -31.00
C GLN A 82 28.56 -57.83 -31.56
N GLY A 83 28.80 -58.53 -32.68
CA GLY A 83 27.78 -59.33 -33.38
C GLY A 83 27.19 -58.66 -34.62
N CYS A 84 27.74 -57.51 -35.03
CA CYS A 84 27.30 -56.76 -36.20
C CYS A 84 28.47 -56.55 -37.15
N ASP A 85 28.25 -56.79 -38.44
CA ASP A 85 29.25 -56.51 -39.49
C ASP A 85 29.26 -55.03 -39.90
N GLU A 86 28.21 -54.28 -39.56
CA GLU A 86 28.09 -52.83 -39.76
C GLU A 86 28.45 -52.07 -38.48
N ALA A 87 29.14 -50.93 -38.65
CA ALA A 87 29.47 -50.04 -37.54
C ALA A 87 28.21 -49.35 -37.00
N GLY A 88 28.11 -49.23 -35.68
CA GLY A 88 27.15 -48.37 -35.00
C GLY A 88 27.63 -46.93 -34.89
N THR A 89 26.85 -46.09 -34.20
CA THR A 89 27.15 -44.67 -33.98
C THR A 89 27.24 -44.37 -32.50
N GLN A 90 28.25 -43.59 -32.10
CA GLN A 90 28.44 -43.20 -30.71
C GLN A 90 27.41 -42.13 -30.31
N VAL A 91 26.68 -42.36 -29.22
CA VAL A 91 25.66 -41.45 -28.67
C VAL A 91 25.85 -41.25 -27.16
N CYS A 92 25.32 -40.17 -26.59
CA CYS A 92 25.36 -39.94 -25.15
C CYS A 92 24.65 -41.06 -24.37
N ALA A 93 25.27 -41.47 -23.27
CA ALA A 93 24.64 -42.37 -22.32
C ALA A 93 23.76 -41.57 -21.35
N ASP A 94 22.81 -42.25 -20.70
CA ASP A 94 21.83 -41.61 -19.81
C ASP A 94 22.48 -40.96 -18.57
N ASP A 95 23.75 -41.28 -18.28
CA ASP A 95 24.54 -40.71 -17.19
C ASP A 95 25.21 -39.37 -17.52
N GLN A 96 25.04 -38.85 -18.75
CA GLN A 96 25.56 -37.58 -19.26
C GLN A 96 27.09 -37.39 -19.11
N THR A 97 27.81 -38.46 -18.78
CA THR A 97 29.25 -38.44 -18.49
C THR A 97 30.01 -39.49 -19.27
N SER A 98 29.31 -40.30 -20.07
CA SER A 98 29.87 -41.31 -20.94
C SER A 98 29.07 -41.40 -22.25
N THR A 99 29.63 -42.12 -23.22
CA THR A 99 28.92 -42.46 -24.45
C THR A 99 28.71 -43.96 -24.58
N ARG A 100 27.64 -44.34 -25.28
CA ARG A 100 27.34 -45.72 -25.66
C ARG A 100 27.26 -45.86 -27.18
N CYS A 101 27.58 -47.06 -27.66
CA CYS A 101 27.49 -47.37 -29.08
C CYS A 101 26.07 -47.80 -29.43
N GLU A 102 25.35 -47.00 -30.22
CA GLU A 102 24.04 -47.34 -30.75
C GLU A 102 24.19 -48.17 -32.03
N SER A 103 23.48 -49.29 -32.09
CA SER A 103 23.61 -50.26 -33.17
C SER A 103 22.66 -49.94 -34.34
N PRO A 104 23.08 -50.11 -35.61
CA PRO A 104 22.27 -49.73 -36.77
C PRO A 104 21.05 -50.66 -36.92
N LEU A 105 19.92 -50.19 -37.47
CA LEU A 105 18.68 -51.01 -37.62
C LEU A 105 18.87 -52.37 -38.31
N SER A 106 19.91 -52.53 -39.11
CA SER A 106 20.35 -53.79 -39.77
C SER A 106 20.93 -54.83 -38.80
N CYS A 107 21.24 -54.44 -37.56
CA CYS A 107 21.87 -55.26 -36.54
C CYS A 107 20.90 -56.14 -35.74
N VAL A 108 19.58 -55.95 -35.92
CA VAL A 108 18.57 -56.77 -35.27
C VAL A 108 18.60 -58.15 -35.93
N GLY A 109 19.45 -59.02 -35.40
CA GLY A 109 19.54 -60.40 -35.84
C GLY A 109 18.16 -61.04 -35.80
N ASP A 110 17.76 -61.59 -36.95
CA ASP A 110 16.65 -62.52 -37.14
C ASP A 110 16.68 -63.60 -36.05
N MET A 111 16.00 -63.33 -34.94
CA MET A 111 15.60 -64.37 -34.01
C MET A 111 14.52 -65.16 -34.73
N GLY A 112 14.97 -66.22 -35.38
CA GLY A 112 14.19 -67.06 -36.25
C GLY A 112 12.77 -67.28 -35.73
N HIS A 113 11.84 -67.14 -36.67
CA HIS A 113 10.45 -67.51 -36.54
C HIS A 113 10.31 -68.89 -35.89
N VAL A 114 10.09 -68.90 -34.58
CA VAL A 114 9.46 -70.02 -33.87
C VAL A 114 7.98 -69.78 -34.04
N ASP A 115 7.29 -70.75 -34.64
CA ASP A 115 5.83 -70.80 -34.69
C ASP A 115 5.27 -70.65 -33.27
N ILE A 116 4.81 -69.45 -32.91
CA ILE A 116 4.02 -69.19 -31.71
C ILE A 116 2.59 -69.66 -32.02
N PRO A 117 2.01 -70.58 -31.23
CA PRO A 117 0.61 -70.96 -31.41
C PRO A 117 -0.29 -69.76 -31.14
N GLU A 118 -1.37 -69.65 -31.91
CA GLU A 118 -2.39 -68.61 -31.87
C GLU A 118 -2.60 -68.04 -30.45
N ASP A 119 -2.24 -66.76 -30.30
CA ASP A 119 -2.37 -65.94 -29.11
C ASP A 119 -3.80 -66.01 -28.58
N GLN A 120 -3.98 -66.79 -27.52
CA GLN A 120 -5.13 -66.69 -26.65
C GLN A 120 -4.94 -65.46 -25.76
N GLY A 121 -5.20 -64.29 -26.35
CA GLY A 121 -5.42 -63.01 -25.66
C GLY A 121 -4.61 -62.82 -24.39
N GLN A 122 -3.31 -62.57 -24.52
CA GLN A 122 -2.53 -62.06 -23.39
C GLN A 122 -2.81 -60.55 -23.26
N PRO A 123 -3.13 -60.04 -22.05
CA PRO A 123 -3.40 -58.62 -21.86
C PRO A 123 -2.15 -57.82 -22.23
N ASP A 124 -2.36 -56.75 -22.98
CA ASP A 124 -1.33 -55.77 -23.36
C ASP A 124 -0.51 -55.40 -22.12
N GLN A 125 0.80 -55.67 -22.18
CA GLN A 125 1.78 -55.36 -21.12
C GLN A 125 2.46 -54.02 -21.42
N SER A 126 1.78 -53.12 -22.15
CA SER A 126 2.15 -51.70 -22.17
C SER A 126 2.16 -51.20 -20.72
N GLN A 127 3.33 -50.76 -20.24
CA GLN A 127 3.38 -50.15 -18.92
C GLN A 127 2.65 -48.82 -19.01
N PRO A 128 1.82 -48.44 -18.01
CA PRO A 128 1.15 -47.15 -18.06
C PRO A 128 2.16 -46.01 -18.30
N CYS A 129 1.87 -45.19 -19.29
CA CYS A 129 2.69 -44.10 -19.83
C CYS A 129 4.11 -44.47 -20.33
N ASP A 130 4.50 -45.75 -20.43
CA ASP A 130 5.79 -46.25 -20.94
C ASP A 130 7.05 -45.45 -20.48
N ASN A 131 7.03 -44.89 -19.26
CA ASN A 131 8.05 -43.96 -18.73
C ASN A 131 8.31 -42.71 -19.60
N ALA A 132 7.37 -42.32 -20.45
CA ALA A 132 7.49 -41.22 -21.39
C ALA A 132 7.06 -39.85 -20.81
N CYS A 133 6.59 -39.79 -19.56
CA CYS A 133 6.17 -38.53 -18.95
C CYS A 133 7.37 -37.64 -18.59
N GLY A 134 7.30 -36.37 -18.97
CA GLY A 134 8.36 -35.39 -18.77
C GLY A 134 7.89 -33.96 -19.04
N GLY A 135 8.78 -32.99 -18.87
CA GLY A 135 8.46 -31.58 -19.07
C GLY A 135 7.40 -31.06 -18.09
N GLN A 136 6.33 -30.46 -18.62
CA GLN A 136 5.25 -29.87 -17.81
C GLN A 136 4.31 -30.91 -17.18
N THR A 137 4.37 -32.18 -17.58
CA THR A 137 3.52 -33.28 -17.06
C THR A 137 4.39 -34.49 -16.73
N PRO A 138 5.17 -34.46 -15.63
CA PRO A 138 6.13 -35.51 -15.29
C PRO A 138 5.51 -36.74 -14.61
N ILE A 139 4.24 -36.69 -14.20
CA ILE A 139 3.60 -37.74 -13.40
C ILE A 139 2.72 -38.61 -14.30
N CYS A 140 2.85 -39.93 -14.22
CA CYS A 140 1.96 -40.86 -14.91
C CYS A 140 0.72 -41.16 -14.05
N ASP A 141 -0.47 -40.83 -14.55
CA ASP A 141 -1.74 -41.34 -14.04
C ASP A 141 -2.00 -42.72 -14.63
N VAL A 142 -1.78 -43.76 -13.82
CA VAL A 142 -1.90 -45.16 -14.21
C VAL A 142 -3.35 -45.61 -14.45
N ASP A 143 -4.33 -44.87 -13.93
CA ASP A 143 -5.75 -45.20 -14.09
C ASP A 143 -6.30 -44.69 -15.42
N THR A 144 -5.76 -43.57 -15.92
CA THR A 144 -6.17 -42.95 -17.19
C THR A 144 -5.17 -43.15 -18.32
N ASP A 145 -3.97 -43.68 -18.03
CA ASP A 145 -2.86 -43.83 -18.96
C ASP A 145 -2.45 -42.49 -19.61
N THR A 146 -2.41 -41.43 -18.78
CA THR A 146 -2.05 -40.07 -19.22
C THR A 146 -0.98 -39.44 -18.35
N CYS A 147 -0.13 -38.62 -18.97
CA CYS A 147 0.84 -37.80 -18.24
C CYS A 147 0.16 -36.53 -17.72
N VAL A 148 0.28 -36.30 -16.43
CA VAL A 148 -0.33 -35.20 -15.69
C VAL A 148 0.73 -34.41 -14.90
N GLN A 149 0.37 -33.25 -14.38
CA GLN A 149 1.32 -32.47 -13.57
C GLN A 149 1.45 -33.03 -12.15
N CYS A 150 0.35 -33.52 -11.58
CA CYS A 150 0.29 -34.01 -10.21
C CYS A 150 -0.87 -34.99 -9.99
N LEU A 151 -0.75 -35.78 -8.93
CA LEU A 151 -1.85 -36.59 -8.37
C LEU A 151 -2.10 -36.26 -6.89
N THR A 152 -1.11 -35.64 -6.23
CA THR A 152 -1.10 -35.20 -4.84
C THR A 152 -0.30 -33.90 -4.70
N ASN A 153 -0.46 -33.22 -3.57
CA ASN A 153 0.24 -31.95 -3.31
C ASN A 153 1.77 -32.09 -3.23
N ASN A 154 2.29 -33.30 -2.98
CA ASN A 154 3.74 -33.49 -2.85
C ASN A 154 4.49 -33.28 -4.18
N GLU A 155 3.79 -33.37 -5.32
CA GLU A 155 4.39 -33.19 -6.64
C GLU A 155 4.42 -31.73 -7.11
N CYS A 156 3.74 -30.82 -6.40
CA CYS A 156 3.59 -29.42 -6.80
C CYS A 156 4.52 -28.43 -6.08
N GLY A 157 5.41 -28.89 -5.21
CA GLY A 157 6.32 -28.02 -4.47
C GLY A 157 5.58 -27.08 -3.51
N ASN A 158 5.51 -25.78 -3.84
CA ASN A 158 4.79 -24.76 -3.06
C ASN A 158 3.32 -24.59 -3.47
N SER A 159 2.88 -25.31 -4.50
CA SER A 159 1.54 -25.24 -5.07
C SER A 159 0.68 -26.43 -4.61
N VAL A 160 -0.61 -26.39 -4.92
CA VAL A 160 -1.60 -27.41 -4.58
C VAL A 160 -2.02 -28.17 -5.83
N CYS A 161 -2.24 -29.48 -5.68
CA CYS A 161 -2.67 -30.31 -6.80
C CYS A 161 -4.20 -30.26 -6.97
N ASP A 162 -4.67 -29.69 -8.08
CA ASP A 162 -6.05 -29.81 -8.50
C ASP A 162 -6.28 -31.22 -9.07
N THR A 163 -6.73 -32.14 -8.23
CA THR A 163 -7.04 -33.52 -8.61
C THR A 163 -8.22 -33.66 -9.60
N SER A 164 -8.94 -32.57 -9.91
CA SER A 164 -9.99 -32.59 -10.94
C SER A 164 -9.44 -32.31 -12.33
N THR A 165 -8.36 -31.53 -12.42
CA THR A 165 -7.67 -31.19 -13.68
C THR A 165 -6.28 -31.82 -13.79
N ASN A 166 -5.85 -32.53 -12.74
CA ASN A 166 -4.50 -33.09 -12.54
C ASN A 166 -3.37 -32.09 -12.82
N SER A 167 -3.59 -30.83 -12.42
CA SER A 167 -2.69 -29.69 -12.65
C SER A 167 -2.26 -29.05 -11.33
N CYS A 168 -1.01 -28.58 -11.26
CA CYS A 168 -0.54 -27.83 -10.11
C CYS A 168 -1.00 -26.38 -10.22
N VAL A 169 -1.71 -25.91 -9.19
CA VAL A 169 -2.27 -24.56 -9.13
C VAL A 169 -1.85 -23.88 -7.83
N GLU A 170 -1.92 -22.55 -7.76
CA GLU A 170 -1.41 -21.84 -6.59
C GLU A 170 -2.24 -22.15 -5.33
N CYS A 171 -3.56 -22.22 -5.47
CA CYS A 171 -4.47 -22.51 -4.37
C CYS A 171 -5.73 -23.23 -4.84
N LEU A 172 -6.36 -23.99 -3.94
CA LEU A 172 -7.72 -24.53 -4.09
C LEU A 172 -8.67 -24.03 -2.99
N GLY A 173 -8.10 -23.40 -1.96
CA GLY A 173 -8.83 -22.66 -0.95
C GLY A 173 -7.96 -21.61 -0.25
N ASP A 174 -8.61 -20.76 0.56
CA ASP A 174 -7.93 -19.67 1.28
C ASP A 174 -6.80 -20.17 2.19
N GLU A 175 -6.87 -21.41 2.67
CA GLU A 175 -5.85 -22.03 3.53
C GLU A 175 -4.54 -22.32 2.81
N ASP A 176 -4.56 -22.35 1.47
CA ASP A 176 -3.38 -22.61 0.65
C ASP A 176 -2.56 -21.34 0.40
N CYS A 177 -3.16 -20.17 0.60
CA CYS A 177 -2.49 -18.88 0.46
C CYS A 177 -1.83 -18.48 1.77
N THR A 178 -0.51 -18.25 1.75
CA THR A 178 0.23 -17.72 2.92
C THR A 178 -0.22 -16.31 3.31
N GLU A 179 -0.62 -15.50 2.33
CA GLU A 179 -1.22 -14.18 2.49
C GLU A 179 -2.35 -14.04 1.47
N GLY A 180 -3.41 -13.31 1.84
CA GLY A 180 -4.55 -13.09 0.96
C GLY A 180 -5.56 -14.24 0.94
N VAL A 181 -6.18 -14.46 -0.22
CA VAL A 181 -7.30 -15.37 -0.45
C VAL A 181 -7.21 -16.03 -1.82
N CYS A 182 -7.82 -17.20 -1.94
CA CYS A 182 -7.86 -17.92 -3.19
C CYS A 182 -9.00 -17.42 -4.09
N LEU A 183 -8.70 -17.21 -5.38
CA LEU A 183 -9.73 -16.99 -6.40
C LEU A 183 -10.37 -18.32 -6.83
N GLU A 184 -11.43 -18.70 -6.14
CA GLU A 184 -12.29 -19.81 -6.54
C GLU A 184 -13.46 -19.29 -7.40
N ALA A 185 -13.27 -19.01 -8.72
CA ALA A 185 -14.33 -19.06 -9.77
C ALA A 185 -14.00 -18.41 -11.16
N ASN A 186 -14.09 -19.24 -12.21
CA ASN A 186 -14.50 -18.98 -13.62
C ASN A 186 -13.96 -17.70 -14.32
N ASP A 187 -12.70 -17.32 -14.08
CA ASP A 187 -11.94 -16.36 -14.88
C ASP A 187 -10.55 -16.93 -15.25
N THR A 188 -9.84 -16.22 -16.12
CA THR A 188 -8.45 -16.41 -16.51
C THR A 188 -7.42 -16.35 -15.35
N GLN A 189 -7.86 -16.11 -14.11
CA GLN A 189 -7.05 -16.05 -12.87
C GLN A 189 -7.49 -17.10 -11.83
N ASP A 190 -8.25 -18.12 -12.24
CA ASP A 190 -8.67 -19.21 -11.35
C ASP A 190 -7.47 -19.87 -10.66
N ASN A 191 -7.64 -20.18 -9.37
CA ASN A 191 -6.66 -20.85 -8.54
C ASN A 191 -5.35 -20.07 -8.31
N ALA A 192 -5.43 -18.73 -8.32
CA ALA A 192 -4.37 -17.81 -7.93
C ALA A 192 -4.63 -17.18 -6.55
N CYS A 193 -3.56 -16.93 -5.80
CA CYS A 193 -3.62 -16.20 -4.53
C CYS A 193 -3.60 -14.69 -4.80
N VAL A 194 -4.60 -13.99 -4.29
CA VAL A 194 -4.74 -12.53 -4.43
C VAL A 194 -5.00 -11.87 -3.08
N GLU A 195 -4.84 -10.56 -2.99
CA GLU A 195 -5.01 -9.85 -1.73
C GLU A 195 -6.47 -9.87 -1.24
N CYS A 196 -7.43 -9.75 -2.17
CA CYS A 196 -8.85 -9.67 -1.83
C CYS A 196 -9.77 -10.24 -2.91
N ARG A 197 -10.97 -10.68 -2.50
CA ARG A 197 -12.13 -10.96 -3.38
C ARG A 197 -13.18 -9.87 -3.30
N GLY A 198 -13.14 -9.07 -2.23
CA GLY A 198 -14.03 -7.98 -1.93
C GLY A 198 -13.52 -7.18 -0.75
N ASN A 199 -14.20 -6.06 -0.45
CA ASN A 199 -13.73 -5.08 0.52
C ASN A 199 -13.51 -5.67 1.92
N ALA A 200 -14.29 -6.70 2.32
CA ALA A 200 -14.18 -7.35 3.62
C ALA A 200 -12.78 -7.90 3.95
N GLN A 201 -11.94 -8.16 2.96
CA GLN A 201 -10.56 -8.63 3.15
C GLN A 201 -9.54 -7.49 3.25
N CYS A 202 -9.93 -6.27 2.90
CA CYS A 202 -9.10 -5.07 2.93
C CYS A 202 -9.25 -4.35 4.27
N LEU A 203 -8.53 -4.82 5.30
CA LEU A 203 -8.75 -4.46 6.71
C LEU A 203 -8.09 -3.14 7.17
N THR A 204 -7.54 -2.35 6.25
CA THR A 204 -6.82 -1.11 6.59
C THR A 204 -7.58 0.12 6.12
N ALA A 205 -7.46 1.23 6.85
CA ALA A 205 -8.16 2.46 6.53
C ALA A 205 -7.68 3.08 5.20
N GLU A 206 -6.39 2.90 4.87
CA GLU A 206 -5.77 3.41 3.65
C GLU A 206 -5.94 2.49 2.44
N ALA A 207 -6.34 1.23 2.66
CA ALA A 207 -6.61 0.26 1.61
C ALA A 207 -7.80 -0.62 2.03
N SER A 208 -9.01 -0.14 1.75
CA SER A 208 -10.29 -0.74 2.14
C SER A 208 -11.12 -1.22 0.94
N LEU A 209 -10.83 -0.72 -0.27
CA LEU A 209 -11.50 -1.11 -1.50
C LEU A 209 -10.76 -2.27 -2.15
N CYS A 210 -11.45 -3.36 -2.47
CA CYS A 210 -10.89 -4.38 -3.34
C CYS A 210 -11.04 -3.95 -4.80
N SER A 211 -9.91 -3.73 -5.48
CA SER A 211 -9.90 -3.27 -6.87
C SER A 211 -10.25 -4.39 -7.86
N ALA A 212 -10.49 -4.01 -9.12
CA ALA A 212 -10.71 -4.98 -10.20
C ALA A 212 -9.51 -5.90 -10.48
N SER A 213 -8.32 -5.54 -9.97
CA SER A 213 -7.10 -6.36 -10.04
C SER A 213 -6.94 -7.28 -8.82
N ASN A 214 -7.93 -7.36 -7.93
CA ASN A 214 -7.88 -8.14 -6.68
C ASN A 214 -6.77 -7.66 -5.70
N GLU A 215 -6.41 -6.39 -5.80
CA GLU A 215 -5.49 -5.68 -4.89
C GLU A 215 -6.29 -4.70 -4.02
N CYS A 216 -5.94 -4.58 -2.74
CA CYS A 216 -6.55 -3.60 -1.85
C CYS A 216 -6.05 -2.18 -2.18
N ALA A 217 -7.00 -1.26 -2.30
CA ALA A 217 -6.81 0.09 -2.78
C ALA A 217 -7.51 1.11 -1.86
N PRO A 218 -7.13 2.40 -1.93
CA PRO A 218 -7.81 3.49 -1.23
C PRO A 218 -9.32 3.49 -1.48
N CYS A 219 -10.10 3.88 -0.48
CA CYS A 219 -11.56 3.99 -0.61
C CYS A 219 -11.94 4.99 -1.72
N ALA A 220 -13.00 4.70 -2.46
CA ALA A 220 -13.59 5.63 -3.43
C ALA A 220 -14.92 6.21 -2.93
N ALA A 221 -15.62 5.48 -2.06
CA ALA A 221 -16.87 5.90 -1.43
C ALA A 221 -17.01 5.32 -0.01
N ASP A 222 -17.91 5.87 0.79
CA ASP A 222 -18.20 5.44 2.17
C ASP A 222 -18.57 3.94 2.27
N ALA A 223 -19.23 3.42 1.24
CA ALA A 223 -19.57 1.99 1.16
C ALA A 223 -18.32 1.08 1.19
N ASP A 224 -17.18 1.57 0.72
CA ASP A 224 -15.91 0.85 0.72
C ASP A 224 -15.32 0.72 2.12
N CYS A 225 -15.84 1.45 3.11
CA CYS A 225 -15.37 1.41 4.47
C CYS A 225 -16.33 0.68 5.42
N SER A 226 -17.47 0.21 4.91
CA SER A 226 -18.57 -0.34 5.73
C SER A 226 -18.21 -1.61 6.53
N HIS A 227 -17.14 -2.30 6.16
CA HIS A 227 -16.62 -3.49 6.87
C HIS A 227 -15.58 -3.14 7.94
N LEU A 228 -15.11 -1.89 8.00
CA LEU A 228 -14.19 -1.41 9.03
C LEU A 228 -15.01 -0.83 10.20
N GLU A 229 -14.82 -1.39 11.39
CA GLU A 229 -15.50 -0.90 12.59
C GLU A 229 -15.14 0.58 12.83
N ASP A 230 -16.18 1.38 13.08
CA ASP A 230 -16.09 2.81 13.39
C ASP A 230 -15.35 3.67 12.33
N LEU A 231 -15.22 3.22 11.08
CA LEU A 231 -14.52 3.97 10.03
C LEU A 231 -15.38 4.16 8.77
N GLY A 232 -16.65 4.51 8.92
CA GLY A 232 -17.61 4.52 7.81
C GLY A 232 -17.44 5.59 6.73
N GLN A 233 -16.55 6.58 6.90
CA GLN A 233 -16.47 7.76 6.02
C GLN A 233 -15.25 7.72 5.12
N CYS A 234 -15.43 7.80 3.80
CA CYS A 234 -14.31 7.87 2.86
C CYS A 234 -13.86 9.31 2.62
N VAL A 235 -12.75 9.71 3.23
CA VAL A 235 -12.20 11.06 3.09
C VAL A 235 -10.83 11.00 2.41
N ALA A 236 -10.76 11.52 1.20
CA ALA A 236 -9.53 11.63 0.40
C ALA A 236 -8.78 10.28 0.25
N GLY A 237 -9.51 9.18 0.09
CA GLY A 237 -8.94 7.84 -0.08
C GLY A 237 -8.62 7.10 1.23
N THR A 238 -8.98 7.67 2.38
CA THR A 238 -8.81 7.00 3.68
C THR A 238 -10.15 6.91 4.39
N CYS A 239 -10.46 5.73 4.93
CA CYS A 239 -11.60 5.53 5.80
C CYS A 239 -11.38 6.25 7.14
N ARG A 240 -12.31 7.09 7.52
CA ARG A 240 -12.32 7.92 8.72
C ARG A 240 -13.59 7.64 9.52
N GLU A 241 -13.55 8.00 10.80
CA GLU A 241 -14.67 7.78 11.70
C GLU A 241 -15.85 8.69 11.38
N CYS A 242 -15.56 9.94 11.02
CA CYS A 242 -16.58 10.96 10.81
C CYS A 242 -16.13 12.05 9.84
N THR A 243 -17.11 12.84 9.39
CA THR A 243 -16.88 14.16 8.80
C THR A 243 -17.71 15.20 9.54
N THR A 244 -17.41 16.47 9.36
CA THR A 244 -18.21 17.57 9.95
C THR A 244 -19.63 17.65 9.37
N GLU A 245 -19.89 16.97 8.25
CA GLU A 245 -21.23 16.90 7.63
C GLU A 245 -22.07 15.74 8.20
N SER A 246 -21.41 14.67 8.64
CA SER A 246 -22.04 13.42 9.10
C SER A 246 -21.91 13.18 10.62
N GLU A 247 -21.21 14.05 11.35
CA GLU A 247 -20.90 13.90 12.78
C GLU A 247 -22.12 13.69 13.70
N ASP A 248 -23.29 14.25 13.40
CA ASP A 248 -24.49 14.04 14.22
C ASP A 248 -24.90 12.56 14.24
N THR A 249 -24.79 11.88 13.09
CA THR A 249 -25.05 10.44 12.99
C THR A 249 -23.84 9.59 13.36
N ASP A 250 -22.65 9.96 12.90
CA ASP A 250 -21.45 9.13 13.05
C ASP A 250 -20.92 9.16 14.48
N CYS A 251 -20.99 10.31 15.14
CA CYS A 251 -20.49 10.52 16.50
C CYS A 251 -21.61 10.56 17.55
N ALA A 252 -22.82 10.11 17.19
CA ALA A 252 -24.00 10.10 18.06
C ALA A 252 -24.28 11.46 18.73
N GLY A 253 -24.25 12.54 17.95
CA GLY A 253 -24.48 13.91 18.41
C GLY A 253 -23.26 14.61 19.02
N ASN A 254 -22.07 14.00 18.93
CA ASN A 254 -20.81 14.65 19.28
C ASN A 254 -20.08 15.20 18.05
N VAL A 255 -19.13 16.06 18.32
CA VAL A 255 -18.35 16.78 17.31
C VAL A 255 -17.27 15.89 16.72
N CYS A 256 -17.12 15.94 15.40
CA CYS A 256 -15.99 15.40 14.69
C CYS A 256 -14.83 16.43 14.67
N ASP A 257 -13.63 16.02 15.07
CA ASP A 257 -12.45 16.88 14.93
C ASP A 257 -12.06 16.96 13.45
N PRO A 258 -12.11 18.14 12.80
CA PRO A 258 -11.83 18.28 11.36
C PRO A 258 -10.35 18.04 10.99
N THR A 259 -9.46 17.95 11.97
CA THR A 259 -8.02 17.70 11.76
C THR A 259 -7.71 16.21 11.80
N THR A 260 -8.30 15.48 12.74
CA THR A 260 -8.05 14.04 12.94
C THR A 260 -9.10 13.14 12.31
N TYR A 261 -10.28 13.69 12.00
CA TYR A 261 -11.49 12.97 11.56
C TYR A 261 -11.91 11.86 12.53
N SER A 262 -11.82 12.18 13.82
CA SER A 262 -12.22 11.31 14.92
C SER A 262 -13.32 11.94 15.75
N CYS A 263 -14.23 11.11 16.24
CA CYS A 263 -15.30 11.56 17.12
C CYS A 263 -14.73 11.96 18.47
N THR A 264 -15.21 13.10 18.97
CA THR A 264 -14.88 13.58 20.31
C THR A 264 -16.00 13.24 21.29
N ASN A 265 -15.78 13.47 22.58
CA ASN A 265 -16.84 13.44 23.60
C ASN A 265 -17.51 14.81 23.81
N LEU A 266 -17.33 15.74 22.85
CA LEU A 266 -17.84 17.09 22.94
C LEU A 266 -19.18 17.17 22.19
N PRO A 267 -20.28 17.52 22.85
CA PRO A 267 -21.59 17.58 22.21
C PRO A 267 -21.71 18.76 21.25
N ILE A 268 -22.43 18.55 20.15
CA ILE A 268 -22.71 19.58 19.14
C ILE A 268 -23.54 20.71 19.75
N GLY A 269 -23.16 21.96 19.47
CA GLY A 269 -23.93 23.16 19.78
C GLY A 269 -24.04 23.53 21.25
N GLN A 270 -23.25 22.93 22.15
CA GLN A 270 -23.33 23.18 23.59
C GLN A 270 -22.28 24.16 24.11
N THR A 271 -21.17 24.37 23.39
CA THR A 271 -20.10 25.23 23.87
C THR A 271 -20.49 26.70 23.75
N GLN A 272 -20.42 27.42 24.87
CA GLN A 272 -20.79 28.82 24.94
C GLN A 272 -19.67 29.73 24.42
N GLN A 273 -20.00 31.01 24.27
CA GLN A 273 -19.05 32.05 23.91
C GLN A 273 -17.83 32.07 24.83
N LEU A 274 -16.66 32.38 24.28
CA LEU A 274 -15.37 32.47 24.98
C LEU A 274 -14.86 31.15 25.58
N GLN A 275 -15.55 30.03 25.36
CA GLN A 275 -15.04 28.70 25.72
C GLN A 275 -14.25 28.10 24.56
N THR A 276 -13.35 27.16 24.88
CA THR A 276 -12.50 26.48 23.90
C THR A 276 -13.30 25.55 23.01
N CYS A 277 -12.85 25.42 21.75
CA CYS A 277 -13.53 24.58 20.76
C CYS A 277 -12.55 23.87 19.82
N VAL A 278 -13.03 22.78 19.21
CA VAL A 278 -12.30 21.96 18.23
C VAL A 278 -12.93 22.01 16.83
N SER A 279 -14.22 22.32 16.74
CA SER A 279 -14.99 22.47 15.49
C SER A 279 -16.03 23.57 15.64
N ASP A 280 -16.46 24.14 14.52
CA ASP A 280 -17.54 25.14 14.43
C ASP A 280 -18.85 24.63 15.00
N THR A 281 -19.18 23.36 14.72
CA THR A 281 -20.42 22.72 15.16
C THR A 281 -20.46 22.48 16.66
N GLN A 282 -19.31 22.48 17.35
CA GLN A 282 -19.26 22.45 18.81
C GLN A 282 -19.89 23.70 19.43
N CYS A 283 -19.74 24.84 18.75
CA CYS A 283 -20.18 26.13 19.26
C CYS A 283 -21.70 26.26 19.17
N ALA A 284 -22.30 26.84 20.23
CA ALA A 284 -23.73 27.14 20.24
C ALA A 284 -24.13 28.03 19.05
N THR A 285 -25.37 27.89 18.59
CA THR A 285 -25.88 28.60 17.41
C THR A 285 -25.56 30.10 17.43
N GLY A 286 -25.07 30.60 16.30
CA GLY A 286 -24.63 31.99 16.16
C GLY A 286 -23.16 32.23 16.52
N ASN A 287 -22.41 31.18 16.85
CA ASN A 287 -20.97 31.24 17.11
C ASN A 287 -20.21 30.34 16.13
N ALA A 288 -18.94 30.64 15.91
CA ALA A 288 -18.00 29.83 15.15
C ALA A 288 -16.72 29.61 15.96
N CYS A 289 -16.01 28.54 15.68
CA CYS A 289 -14.77 28.20 16.36
C CYS A 289 -13.59 28.88 15.68
N ILE A 290 -13.10 29.96 16.30
CA ILE A 290 -12.12 30.84 15.69
C ILE A 290 -10.77 30.69 16.40
N PRO A 291 -9.66 30.47 15.66
CA PRO A 291 -8.32 30.58 16.21
C PRO A 291 -8.05 32.02 16.64
N LEU A 292 -7.64 32.21 17.88
CA LEU A 292 -7.28 33.50 18.46
C LEU A 292 -5.77 33.60 18.70
N ASN A 293 -5.29 34.82 18.61
CA ASN A 293 -3.95 35.20 19.04
C ASN A 293 -4.03 35.98 20.35
N TYR A 294 -2.96 35.92 21.13
CA TYR A 294 -2.75 36.80 22.27
C TYR A 294 -1.39 37.45 22.16
N MET A 295 -1.37 38.79 22.19
CA MET A 295 -0.14 39.59 22.03
C MET A 295 0.68 39.24 20.78
N GLY A 296 0.00 38.81 19.71
CA GLY A 296 0.61 38.45 18.43
C GLY A 296 1.10 36.99 18.31
N ALA A 297 0.90 36.15 19.32
CA ALA A 297 1.19 34.72 19.26
C ALA A 297 -0.10 33.87 19.24
N PRO A 298 -0.11 32.68 18.61
CA PRO A 298 -1.24 31.75 18.69
C PRO A 298 -1.56 31.39 20.14
N HIS A 299 -2.83 31.42 20.53
CA HIS A 299 -3.27 31.15 21.90
C HIS A 299 -4.19 29.92 21.98
N GLY A 300 -5.19 29.81 21.10
CA GLY A 300 -6.12 28.69 21.07
C GLY A 300 -7.32 28.97 20.18
N ASN A 301 -8.29 28.04 20.15
CA ASN A 301 -9.53 28.19 19.37
C ASN A 301 -10.71 28.37 20.32
N TYR A 302 -11.57 29.35 20.03
CA TYR A 302 -12.68 29.71 20.91
C TYR A 302 -13.97 29.94 20.15
N CYS A 303 -15.10 29.67 20.79
CA CYS A 303 -16.40 30.00 20.25
C CYS A 303 -16.62 31.51 20.30
N MET A 304 -16.66 32.12 19.12
CA MET A 304 -16.81 33.56 18.94
C MET A 304 -18.11 33.88 18.19
N PRO A 305 -18.81 34.98 18.52
CA PRO A 305 -20.07 35.33 17.87
C PRO A 305 -19.86 35.68 16.39
N THR A 306 -20.61 35.01 15.53
CA THR A 306 -20.72 35.37 14.12
C THR A 306 -21.45 36.70 13.99
N TYR A 307 -20.96 37.56 13.09
CA TYR A 307 -21.54 38.86 12.86
C TYR A 307 -22.53 38.81 11.70
N THR A 308 -23.78 39.18 11.97
CA THR A 308 -24.84 39.25 10.96
C THR A 308 -25.25 40.69 10.65
N GLN A 309 -25.42 41.53 11.68
CA GLN A 309 -25.80 42.94 11.55
C GLN A 309 -25.62 43.70 12.87
N GLY A 310 -25.54 45.03 12.79
CA GLY A 310 -25.53 45.92 13.96
C GLY A 310 -24.13 46.15 14.54
N GLU A 311 -24.05 46.29 15.86
CA GLU A 311 -22.79 46.42 16.59
C GLU A 311 -22.50 45.13 17.35
N CYS A 312 -21.22 44.77 17.44
CA CYS A 312 -20.81 43.64 18.27
C CYS A 312 -21.06 43.95 19.74
N PRO A 313 -21.59 42.99 20.51
CA PRO A 313 -21.83 43.20 21.93
C PRO A 313 -20.50 43.39 22.67
N LYS A 314 -20.56 44.01 23.85
CA LYS A 314 -19.46 43.93 24.82
C LYS A 314 -19.24 42.47 25.23
N PRO A 315 -17.99 41.98 25.39
CA PRO A 315 -16.70 42.70 25.36
C PRO A 315 -15.97 42.68 23.98
N TYR A 316 -16.68 42.44 22.87
CA TYR A 316 -16.09 42.31 21.52
C TYR A 316 -15.78 43.67 20.87
N GLY A 317 -14.94 44.46 21.54
CA GLY A 317 -14.67 45.86 21.22
C GLY A 317 -13.91 46.13 19.91
N ILE A 318 -13.27 45.12 19.31
CA ILE A 318 -12.67 45.23 17.96
C ILE A 318 -13.76 45.28 16.88
N GLY A 319 -14.94 44.73 17.17
CA GLY A 319 -16.04 44.68 16.23
C GLY A 319 -15.87 43.57 15.17
N PRO A 320 -16.63 43.66 14.05
CA PRO A 320 -16.64 42.61 13.04
C PRO A 320 -15.32 42.56 12.27
N SER A 321 -14.66 41.41 12.33
CA SER A 321 -13.40 41.14 11.63
C SER A 321 -13.55 39.91 10.74
N ASN A 322 -12.93 39.93 9.55
CA ASN A 322 -12.92 38.75 8.68
C ASN A 322 -11.94 37.72 9.26
N ARG A 323 -12.45 36.52 9.58
CA ARG A 323 -11.67 35.40 10.14
C ARG A 323 -12.01 34.11 9.40
N THR A 324 -11.09 33.16 9.45
CA THR A 324 -11.31 31.78 9.01
C THR A 324 -11.49 30.93 10.26
N SER A 325 -12.55 30.14 10.30
CA SER A 325 -12.77 29.18 11.38
C SER A 325 -11.85 27.96 11.27
N VAL A 326 -11.86 27.12 12.30
CA VAL A 326 -11.11 25.84 12.30
C VAL A 326 -11.57 24.90 11.18
N ASN A 327 -12.83 24.98 10.74
CA ASN A 327 -13.36 24.21 9.59
C ASN A 327 -13.04 24.86 8.23
N GLY A 328 -12.26 25.94 8.21
CA GLY A 328 -11.87 26.62 6.97
C GLY A 328 -12.91 27.59 6.41
N VAL A 329 -14.01 27.86 7.15
CA VAL A 329 -15.08 28.76 6.71
C VAL A 329 -14.68 30.22 6.99
N GLN A 330 -14.73 31.07 5.98
CA GLN A 330 -14.48 32.51 6.13
C GLN A 330 -15.77 33.27 6.46
N GLY A 331 -15.70 34.17 7.44
CA GLY A 331 -16.84 35.00 7.83
C GLY A 331 -16.46 36.19 8.70
N LEU A 332 -17.41 37.12 8.86
CA LEU A 332 -17.29 38.21 9.82
C LEU A 332 -17.63 37.70 11.23
N VAL A 333 -16.75 37.95 12.18
CA VAL A 333 -16.86 37.51 13.57
C VAL A 333 -16.61 38.72 14.48
N CYS A 334 -17.38 38.81 15.56
CA CYS A 334 -17.15 39.78 16.62
C CYS A 334 -15.90 39.39 17.44
N MET A 335 -14.87 40.24 17.40
CA MET A 335 -13.58 39.94 18.03
C MET A 335 -13.35 40.72 19.31
N ILE A 336 -12.74 40.06 20.29
CA ILE A 336 -12.15 40.70 21.46
C ILE A 336 -10.82 41.37 21.09
N ASN A 337 -10.31 42.22 21.97
CA ASN A 337 -9.03 42.87 21.79
C ASN A 337 -7.86 41.92 22.12
N GLU A 338 -7.49 41.08 21.16
CA GLU A 338 -6.39 40.09 21.20
C GLU A 338 -5.03 40.67 21.63
N ALA A 339 -4.85 42.00 21.52
CA ALA A 339 -3.62 42.66 21.99
C ALA A 339 -3.58 42.85 23.51
N ASN A 340 -4.73 42.82 24.19
CA ASN A 340 -4.87 43.21 25.59
C ASN A 340 -5.49 42.13 26.48
N THR A 341 -6.31 41.23 25.93
CA THR A 341 -7.04 40.24 26.72
C THR A 341 -7.17 38.91 25.99
N THR A 342 -7.50 37.87 26.74
CA THR A 342 -7.85 36.52 26.28
C THR A 342 -9.31 36.21 26.64
N PRO A 343 -9.91 35.16 26.04
CA PRO A 343 -11.21 34.66 26.45
C PRO A 343 -11.24 34.18 27.91
N GLU A 344 -10.18 33.53 28.38
CA GLU A 344 -10.08 33.09 29.78
C GLU A 344 -10.07 34.25 30.75
N ALA A 345 -9.32 35.32 30.44
CA ALA A 345 -9.26 36.50 31.29
C ALA A 345 -10.59 37.24 31.38
N ILE A 346 -11.39 37.18 30.31
CA ILE A 346 -12.75 37.72 30.31
C ILE A 346 -13.68 36.85 31.18
N ASN A 347 -13.62 35.52 31.04
CA ASN A 347 -14.42 34.60 31.84
C ASN A 347 -14.08 34.65 33.34
N ASP A 348 -12.83 34.97 33.69
CA ASP A 348 -12.32 35.15 35.05
C ASP A 348 -12.68 36.54 35.64
N TYR A 349 -13.36 37.40 34.89
CA TYR A 349 -13.75 38.73 35.35
C TYR A 349 -14.58 38.67 36.63
N PHE A 350 -14.16 39.44 37.63
CA PHE A 350 -14.83 39.54 38.93
C PHE A 350 -14.68 38.31 39.85
N GLU A 351 -13.83 37.35 39.51
CA GLU A 351 -13.41 36.32 40.46
C GLU A 351 -12.55 36.93 41.59
N PRO A 352 -12.65 36.43 42.84
CA PRO A 352 -11.87 36.96 43.95
C PRO A 352 -10.41 36.51 43.87
N CYS A 353 -9.48 37.45 44.06
CA CYS A 353 -8.03 37.18 44.04
C CYS A 353 -7.33 37.73 45.28
N THR A 354 -6.26 37.08 45.75
CA THR A 354 -5.45 37.57 46.89
C THR A 354 -4.01 37.04 46.83
N PRO A 355 -2.98 37.87 47.11
CA PRO A 355 -3.00 39.34 47.28
C PRO A 355 -3.21 40.11 45.95
N ALA A 356 -3.34 41.44 46.00
CA ALA A 356 -3.44 42.29 44.79
C ALA A 356 -2.06 42.84 44.39
N THR A 357 -1.07 41.97 44.26
CA THR A 357 0.32 42.41 44.05
C THR A 357 0.88 42.01 42.69
N GLU A 358 0.50 40.86 42.11
CA GLU A 358 1.08 40.39 40.83
C GLU A 358 0.03 39.84 39.85
N ALA A 359 0.41 39.73 38.57
CA ALA A 359 -0.44 39.13 37.53
C ALA A 359 -0.73 37.63 37.77
N THR A 360 0.12 36.96 38.55
CA THR A 360 -0.01 35.54 38.92
C THR A 360 -1.08 35.24 39.97
N ASP A 361 -1.73 36.26 40.53
CA ASP A 361 -2.77 36.10 41.56
C ASP A 361 -4.16 35.81 40.96
N CYS A 362 -4.28 35.84 39.63
CA CYS A 362 -5.42 35.33 38.87
C CYS A 362 -4.96 34.12 38.04
N PRO A 363 -5.76 33.05 37.94
CA PRO A 363 -5.33 31.79 37.35
C PRO A 363 -5.10 31.87 35.83
N GLU A 364 -5.79 32.79 35.15
CA GLU A 364 -5.86 32.79 33.70
C GLU A 364 -4.88 33.77 33.02
N ILE A 365 -4.38 33.36 31.86
CA ILE A 365 -3.45 34.16 31.05
C ILE A 365 -4.17 35.43 30.59
N GLY A 366 -3.63 36.60 30.89
CA GLY A 366 -4.24 37.90 30.54
C GLY A 366 -5.09 38.52 31.66
N SER A 367 -5.37 37.78 32.73
CA SER A 367 -5.97 38.32 33.95
C SER A 367 -4.95 39.09 34.78
N ILE A 368 -5.43 40.10 35.51
CA ILE A 368 -4.68 40.88 36.49
C ILE A 368 -5.54 41.12 37.74
N CYS A 369 -4.98 40.86 38.92
CA CYS A 369 -5.68 41.13 40.18
C CYS A 369 -5.63 42.64 40.52
N ARG A 370 -6.79 43.25 40.78
CA ARG A 370 -6.89 44.68 41.12
C ARG A 370 -7.83 44.93 42.28
N VAL A 371 -7.58 46.02 43.02
CA VAL A 371 -8.43 46.44 44.13
C VAL A 371 -9.71 47.08 43.60
N PHE A 372 -10.86 46.61 44.04
CA PHE A 372 -12.18 47.13 43.66
C PHE A 372 -12.83 47.92 44.79
N ASN A 373 -12.56 47.54 46.05
CA ASN A 373 -13.01 48.31 47.21
C ASN A 373 -11.90 48.42 48.26
N GLU A 374 -11.22 49.56 48.25
CA GLU A 374 -10.16 49.91 49.21
C GLU A 374 -10.70 50.20 50.62
N SER A 375 -11.98 50.53 50.74
CA SER A 375 -12.63 50.84 52.03
C SER A 375 -13.13 49.61 52.77
N ALA A 376 -13.18 48.45 52.11
CA ALA A 376 -13.46 47.17 52.75
C ALA A 376 -12.26 46.70 53.60
N ILE A 377 -12.53 45.98 54.69
CA ILE A 377 -11.50 45.44 55.58
C ILE A 377 -11.70 43.92 55.70
N PRO A 378 -10.86 43.08 55.06
CA PRO A 378 -9.75 43.45 54.16
C PRO A 378 -10.25 44.05 52.81
N PRO A 379 -9.38 44.75 52.05
CA PRO A 379 -9.74 45.30 50.75
C PRO A 379 -10.21 44.19 49.81
N ILE A 380 -11.26 44.50 49.03
CA ILE A 380 -11.84 43.54 48.08
C ILE A 380 -11.08 43.65 46.78
N ASN A 381 -10.41 42.58 46.40
CA ASN A 381 -9.71 42.47 45.12
C ASN A 381 -10.46 41.52 44.19
N ARG A 382 -10.38 41.81 42.89
CA ARG A 382 -11.06 41.07 41.83
C ARG A 382 -10.14 40.92 40.63
N CYS A 383 -10.26 39.80 39.94
CA CYS A 383 -9.66 39.60 38.64
C CYS A 383 -10.34 40.51 37.61
N THR A 384 -9.51 41.11 36.78
CA THR A 384 -9.91 41.97 35.66
C THR A 384 -8.87 41.82 34.55
N TYR A 385 -9.16 42.31 33.36
CA TYR A 385 -8.26 42.28 32.22
C TYR A 385 -7.98 43.69 31.68
N ALA A 386 -6.94 43.81 30.86
CA ALA A 386 -6.55 45.07 30.24
C ALA A 386 -7.51 45.45 29.10
N CYS A 387 -7.71 46.74 28.90
CA CYS A 387 -8.67 47.27 27.91
C CYS A 387 -8.09 48.46 27.14
N GLY A 388 -8.50 48.61 25.88
CA GLY A 388 -8.22 49.79 25.05
C GLY A 388 -9.29 50.88 25.20
N GLY A 389 -10.55 50.47 25.36
CA GLY A 389 -11.69 51.36 25.59
C GLY A 389 -12.89 50.64 26.23
N ASP A 390 -13.96 51.39 26.52
CA ASP A 390 -15.12 50.88 27.27
C ASP A 390 -15.84 49.71 26.59
N VAL A 391 -15.73 49.60 25.26
CA VAL A 391 -16.33 48.52 24.45
C VAL A 391 -15.61 47.19 24.60
N ASP A 392 -14.36 47.20 25.05
CA ASP A 392 -13.58 45.98 25.32
C ASP A 392 -13.98 45.34 26.66
N CYS A 393 -14.73 46.04 27.50
CA CYS A 393 -15.10 45.58 28.82
C CYS A 393 -16.46 44.91 28.85
N GLU A 394 -16.66 44.03 29.84
CA GLU A 394 -17.93 43.37 30.14
C GLU A 394 -19.10 44.35 30.31
N VAL A 395 -20.33 43.84 30.15
CA VAL A 395 -21.53 44.65 30.35
C VAL A 395 -21.57 45.19 31.78
N GLY A 396 -21.70 46.52 31.91
CA GLY A 396 -21.66 47.20 33.21
C GLY A 396 -20.27 47.65 33.65
N ALA A 397 -19.21 47.33 32.91
CA ALA A 397 -17.86 47.81 33.15
C ALA A 397 -17.42 48.90 32.16
N THR A 398 -16.45 49.71 32.61
CA THR A 398 -15.79 50.79 31.87
C THR A 398 -14.28 50.64 31.96
N CYS A 399 -13.56 51.15 30.96
CA CYS A 399 -12.13 51.02 30.85
C CYS A 399 -11.43 52.15 31.60
N GLN A 400 -10.99 51.87 32.82
CA GLN A 400 -10.46 52.87 33.75
C GLN A 400 -8.97 52.69 33.99
N GLY A 401 -8.26 53.79 34.27
CA GLY A 401 -6.84 53.79 34.62
C GLY A 401 -6.02 54.77 33.78
N ASN A 402 -4.71 54.78 34.04
CA ASN A 402 -3.78 55.62 33.29
C ASN A 402 -3.53 55.02 31.89
N PRO A 403 -3.19 55.84 30.87
CA PRO A 403 -2.79 55.35 29.55
C PRO A 403 -1.68 54.29 29.66
N GLY A 404 -1.89 53.11 29.08
CA GLY A 404 -0.96 51.97 29.15
C GLY A 404 -1.16 51.03 30.36
N ALA A 405 -2.07 51.35 31.28
CA ALA A 405 -2.41 50.53 32.44
C ALA A 405 -3.92 50.55 32.73
N LYS A 406 -4.74 50.62 31.68
CA LYS A 406 -6.20 50.61 31.80
C LYS A 406 -6.73 49.19 31.95
N TYR A 407 -7.75 49.02 32.77
CA TYR A 407 -8.41 47.75 33.02
C TYR A 407 -9.91 47.95 33.27
N CYS A 408 -10.68 46.89 33.08
CA CYS A 408 -12.13 46.94 33.18
C CYS A 408 -12.61 47.03 34.64
N ARG A 409 -13.43 48.03 34.95
CA ARG A 409 -13.99 48.24 36.29
C ARG A 409 -15.49 48.59 36.21
N PRO A 410 -16.29 48.14 37.19
CA PRO A 410 -17.71 48.49 37.28
C PRO A 410 -17.94 50.00 37.39
#